data_AF-A0A1T4XL17-F1
#
_entry.id   AF-A0A1T4XL17-F1
#
_cell.length_a   1.000
_cell.length_b   1.000
_cell.length_c   1.000
_cell.angle_alpha   90.00
_cell.angle_beta   90.00
_cell.angle_gamma   90.00
#
_symmetry.space_group_name_H-M   'P 1'
#
loop_
_entity.id
_entity.type
_entity.pdbx_description
1 polymer ?
#
loop_
_entity_poly.entity_id
_entity_poly.type
_entity_poly.pdbx_seq_one_letter_code
_entity_poly.pdbx_strand_id
1 'polypeptide(L)'
;MSITASNLNPTIEAGLIKCVVGLGPNIFYNSPMEACVVVCRSQKPRAQRGKILFINAVNEVARERTQSFLTDEHLQRVVRAYQDFKDEPGFTRAVPIEEIRAKEGNLSIPLYVGGETHVQTDGAGESATAALPDVISAWIESAVTARRALNNLGPRV
;
A
#
# COMPACT_ATOMS: atom_id res chain seq x y z
N MET A 1 -0.70 3.00 -3.42
CA MET A 1 -0.08 4.03 -4.29
C MET A 1 1.45 3.92 -4.29
N SER A 2 2.15 3.74 -5.43
CA SER A 2 3.62 3.65 -5.47
C SER A 2 4.27 4.94 -5.98
N ILE A 3 5.07 5.60 -5.15
CA ILE A 3 5.97 6.67 -5.61
C ILE A 3 7.19 5.99 -6.21
N THR A 4 7.23 5.86 -7.53
CA THR A 4 8.36 5.32 -8.27
C THR A 4 9.51 6.34 -8.25
N ALA A 5 10.72 5.85 -7.95
CA ALA A 5 11.89 6.65 -7.59
C ALA A 5 12.48 7.54 -8.70
N SER A 6 12.00 7.42 -9.94
CA SER A 6 12.60 8.08 -11.10
C SER A 6 12.68 9.61 -10.97
N ASN A 7 11.77 10.23 -10.19
CA ASN A 7 11.75 11.69 -9.96
C ASN A 7 12.31 12.14 -8.59
N LEU A 8 12.62 11.22 -7.66
CA LEU A 8 13.01 11.58 -6.27
C LEU A 8 14.39 11.09 -5.83
N ASN A 9 15.11 10.37 -6.69
CA ASN A 9 16.46 9.90 -6.41
C ASN A 9 17.40 10.98 -5.82
N PRO A 10 17.49 12.21 -6.38
CA PRO A 10 18.38 13.24 -5.83
C PRO A 10 17.98 13.71 -4.41
N THR A 11 16.69 13.69 -4.06
CA THR A 11 16.19 14.12 -2.74
C THR A 11 16.44 13.05 -1.67
N ILE A 12 16.39 11.78 -2.06
CA ILE A 12 16.76 10.64 -1.21
C ILE A 12 18.27 10.66 -0.95
N GLU A 13 19.08 10.88 -2.00
CA GLU A 13 20.53 10.97 -1.89
C GLU A 13 20.98 12.17 -1.06
N ALA A 14 20.32 13.32 -1.21
CA ALA A 14 20.55 14.49 -0.37
C ALA A 14 20.11 14.28 1.09
N GLY A 15 19.45 13.15 1.41
CA GLY A 15 19.03 12.81 2.76
C GLY A 15 18.00 13.79 3.33
N LEU A 16 17.26 14.49 2.47
CA LEU A 16 16.32 15.54 2.87
C LEU A 16 15.02 14.97 3.44
N ILE A 17 14.59 13.79 2.99
CA ILE A 17 13.33 13.17 3.40
C ILE A 17 13.46 12.62 4.82
N LYS A 18 12.72 13.15 5.78
CA LYS A 18 12.72 12.67 7.18
C LYS A 18 11.63 11.62 7.40
N CYS A 19 10.44 11.85 6.88
CA CYS A 19 9.29 10.99 7.13
C CYS A 19 8.35 10.96 5.91
N VAL A 20 7.74 9.82 5.69
CA VAL A 20 6.68 9.60 4.71
C VAL A 20 5.46 9.06 5.46
N VAL A 21 4.36 9.79 5.41
CA VAL A 21 3.10 9.45 6.07
C VAL A 21 2.08 9.07 5.01
N GLY A 22 1.52 7.86 5.11
CA GLY A 22 0.46 7.38 4.23
C GLY A 22 -0.89 7.66 4.84
N LEU A 23 -1.76 8.28 4.07
CA LEU A 23 -3.11 8.60 4.45
C LEU A 23 -4.09 7.71 3.69
N GLY A 24 -5.18 7.34 4.35
CA GLY A 24 -6.21 6.50 3.75
C GLY A 24 -6.92 7.17 2.57
N PRO A 25 -7.69 6.39 1.80
CA PRO A 25 -8.49 6.91 0.68
C PRO A 25 -9.58 7.87 1.18
N ASN A 26 -10.12 8.70 0.28
CA ASN A 26 -11.27 9.59 0.53
C ASN A 26 -11.06 10.69 1.59
N ILE A 27 -9.80 11.08 1.88
CA ILE A 27 -9.51 12.25 2.71
C ILE A 27 -9.77 13.57 1.96
N PHE A 28 -9.59 13.57 0.64
CA PHE A 28 -9.85 14.74 -0.18
C PHE A 28 -11.27 14.70 -0.74
N TYR A 29 -12.05 15.74 -0.44
CA TYR A 29 -13.43 15.90 -0.91
C TYR A 29 -13.60 15.72 -2.43
N ASN A 30 -12.57 16.04 -3.22
CA ASN A 30 -12.61 16.04 -4.68
C ASN A 30 -12.02 14.78 -5.33
N SER A 31 -11.43 13.86 -4.57
CA SER A 31 -10.78 12.68 -5.14
C SER A 31 -10.74 11.49 -4.17
N PRO A 32 -11.20 10.30 -4.58
CA PRO A 32 -11.13 9.10 -3.76
C PRO A 32 -9.72 8.49 -3.67
N MET A 33 -8.70 9.15 -4.24
CA MET A 33 -7.34 8.68 -4.25
C MET A 33 -6.72 8.68 -2.84
N GLU A 34 -5.87 7.68 -2.58
CA GLU A 34 -5.00 7.68 -1.40
C GLU A 34 -4.05 8.88 -1.47
N ALA A 35 -3.61 9.37 -0.31
CA ALA A 35 -2.70 10.49 -0.24
C ALA A 35 -1.48 10.11 0.58
N CYS A 36 -0.38 10.81 0.37
CA CYS A 36 0.75 10.72 1.28
C CYS A 36 1.37 12.09 1.51
N VAL A 37 1.93 12.27 2.70
CA VAL A 37 2.61 13.50 3.11
C VAL A 37 4.08 13.18 3.32
N VAL A 38 4.93 13.88 2.57
CA VAL A 38 6.38 13.74 2.69
C VAL A 38 6.92 14.92 3.48
N VAL A 39 7.56 14.64 4.60
CA VAL A 39 8.19 15.65 5.46
C VAL A 39 9.68 15.69 5.18
N CYS A 40 10.15 16.80 4.61
CA CYS A 40 11.56 17.05 4.34
C CYS A 40 12.17 17.94 5.42
N ARG A 41 13.38 17.60 5.88
CA ARG A 41 14.15 18.37 6.85
C ARG A 41 15.64 18.24 6.57
N SER A 42 16.29 19.36 6.24
CA SER A 42 17.73 19.41 5.93
C SER A 42 18.62 19.21 7.16
N GLN A 43 18.18 19.64 8.34
CA GLN A 43 18.91 19.49 9.61
C GLN A 43 18.28 18.40 10.48
N LYS A 44 18.85 17.19 10.42
CA LYS A 44 18.41 16.03 11.21
C LYS A 44 19.33 15.77 12.41
N PRO A 45 18.79 15.34 13.57
CA PRO A 45 19.60 14.83 14.68
C PRO A 45 20.50 13.67 14.23
N ARG A 46 21.69 13.53 14.81
CA ARG A 46 22.66 12.46 14.44
C ARG A 46 22.04 11.06 14.47
N ALA A 47 21.19 10.77 15.46
CA ALA A 47 20.54 9.47 15.61
C ALA A 47 19.53 9.12 14.48
N GLN A 48 19.05 10.12 13.73
CA GLN A 48 18.05 9.97 12.68
C GLN A 48 18.61 10.31 11.28
N ARG A 49 19.90 10.61 11.19
CA ARG A 49 20.58 10.76 9.90
C ARG A 49 20.66 9.41 9.21
N GLY A 50 20.46 9.40 7.89
CA GLY A 50 20.50 8.17 7.11
C GLY A 50 19.27 7.27 7.26
N LYS A 51 18.22 7.72 7.96
CA LYS A 51 16.97 6.97 8.13
C LYS A 51 15.76 7.76 7.67
N ILE A 52 14.75 7.06 7.16
CA ILE A 52 13.45 7.59 6.77
C ILE A 52 12.39 6.85 7.60
N LEU A 53 11.53 7.61 8.28
CA LEU A 53 10.40 7.06 9.02
C LEU A 53 9.21 6.90 8.09
N PHE A 54 8.71 5.69 7.94
CA PHE A 54 7.45 5.39 7.27
C PHE A 54 6.36 5.26 8.32
N ILE A 55 5.24 5.95 8.11
CA ILE A 55 4.05 5.89 8.96
C ILE A 55 2.86 5.48 8.09
N ASN A 56 2.21 4.38 8.45
CA ASN A 56 1.01 3.89 7.79
C ASN A 56 -0.24 4.32 8.57
N ALA A 57 -0.80 5.47 8.23
CA ALA A 57 -2.04 5.99 8.82
C ALA A 57 -3.27 5.69 7.93
N VAL A 58 -3.19 4.69 7.06
CA VAL A 58 -4.30 4.29 6.18
C VAL A 58 -5.53 3.85 6.98
N ASN A 59 -5.31 3.22 8.13
CA ASN A 59 -6.37 2.77 9.04
C ASN A 59 -6.75 3.82 10.10
N GLU A 60 -6.03 4.94 10.19
CA GLU A 60 -6.26 6.01 11.18
C GLU A 60 -7.17 7.10 10.60
N VAL A 61 -8.32 6.69 10.08
CA VAL A 61 -9.33 7.59 9.51
C VAL A 61 -10.72 7.16 9.95
N ALA A 62 -11.51 8.12 10.43
CA ALA A 62 -12.91 7.89 10.71
C ALA A 62 -13.66 7.94 9.38
N ARG A 63 -14.36 6.86 9.01
CA ARG A 63 -15.24 6.87 7.84
C ARG A 63 -16.61 7.37 8.24
N GLU A 64 -16.99 8.52 7.70
CA GLU A 64 -18.34 9.04 7.80
C GLU A 64 -18.96 9.02 6.41
N ARG A 65 -19.88 8.07 6.20
CA ARG A 65 -20.53 7.82 4.90
C ARG A 65 -19.51 7.53 3.79
N THR A 66 -19.36 8.45 2.84
CA THR A 66 -18.47 8.36 1.68
C THR A 66 -17.16 9.13 1.88
N GLN A 67 -16.98 9.79 3.01
CA GLN A 67 -15.83 10.64 3.30
C GLN A 67 -15.04 10.11 4.49
N SER A 68 -13.72 10.28 4.44
CA SER A 68 -12.82 9.93 5.52
C SER A 68 -12.31 11.20 6.20
N PHE A 69 -12.44 11.25 7.51
CA PHE A 69 -12.02 12.36 8.34
C PHE A 69 -10.89 11.94 9.29
N LEU A 70 -9.90 12.81 9.46
CA LEU A 70 -8.94 12.70 10.55
C LEU A 70 -9.53 13.37 11.79
N THR A 71 -9.79 12.57 12.82
CA THR A 71 -10.13 13.08 14.15
C THR A 71 -8.87 13.59 14.84
N ASP A 72 -9.04 14.42 15.88
CA ASP A 72 -7.92 14.89 16.69
C ASP A 72 -7.14 13.72 17.32
N GLU A 73 -7.80 12.62 17.65
CA GLU A 73 -7.16 11.41 18.19
C GLU A 73 -6.23 10.74 17.17
N HIS A 74 -6.69 10.56 15.93
CA HIS A 74 -5.86 10.01 14.85
C HIS A 74 -4.67 10.93 14.55
N LEU A 75 -4.91 12.24 14.51
CA LEU A 75 -3.85 13.22 14.32
C LEU A 75 -2.81 13.15 15.43
N GLN A 76 -3.24 13.09 16.70
CA GLN A 76 -2.34 12.95 17.84
C GLN A 76 -1.53 11.65 17.77
N ARG A 77 -2.11 10.53 17.33
CA ARG A 77 -1.39 9.27 17.17
C ARG A 77 -0.28 9.39 16.12
N VAL A 78 -0.60 9.94 14.95
CA VAL A 78 0.38 10.16 13.87
C VAL A 78 1.50 11.11 14.32
N VAL A 79 1.15 12.19 15.02
CA VAL A 79 2.12 13.16 15.55
C VAL A 79 3.02 12.53 16.61
N ARG A 80 2.47 11.74 17.53
CA ARG A 80 3.25 11.01 18.53
C ARG A 80 4.23 10.05 17.87
N ALA A 81 3.77 9.27 16.90
CA ALA A 81 4.62 8.35 16.16
C ALA A 81 5.76 9.07 15.39
N TYR A 82 5.48 10.24 14.82
CA TYR A 82 6.51 11.08 14.21
C TYR A 82 7.55 11.59 15.23
N GLN A 83 7.12 11.96 16.43
CA GLN A 83 8.00 12.46 17.49
C GLN A 83 8.86 11.33 18.10
N ASP A 84 8.24 10.18 18.36
CA ASP A 84 8.88 9.03 19.00
C ASP A 84 9.92 8.38 18.10
N PHE A 85 9.69 8.37 16.77
CA PHE A 85 10.61 7.76 15.79
C PHE A 85 10.92 6.30 16.15
N LYS A 86 9.91 5.56 16.61
CA LYS A 86 10.01 4.15 16.99
C LYS A 86 9.36 3.27 15.94
N ASP A 87 9.82 2.02 15.89
CA ASP A 87 9.22 0.99 15.06
C ASP A 87 8.02 0.38 15.79
N GLU A 88 6.85 0.42 15.15
CA GLU A 88 5.61 -0.19 15.61
C GLU A 88 5.12 -1.12 14.49
N PRO A 89 5.05 -2.45 14.73
CA PRO A 89 4.60 -3.40 13.72
C PRO A 89 3.26 -3.01 13.10
N GLY A 90 3.20 -2.90 11.77
CA GLY A 90 1.99 -2.52 11.04
C GLY A 90 1.68 -1.02 11.01
N PHE A 91 2.37 -0.19 11.80
CA PHE A 91 2.10 1.25 11.91
C PHE A 91 3.29 2.14 11.56
N THR A 92 4.47 1.90 12.12
CA THR A 92 5.68 2.69 11.84
C THR A 92 6.92 1.85 11.65
N ARG A 93 7.81 2.31 10.76
CA ARG A 93 9.14 1.73 10.60
C ARG A 93 10.17 2.77 10.16
N ALA A 94 11.27 2.84 10.90
CA ALA A 94 12.45 3.62 10.60
C ALA A 94 13.41 2.79 9.74
N VAL A 95 13.45 3.10 8.46
CA VAL A 95 14.22 2.35 7.47
C VAL A 95 15.51 3.09 7.13
N PRO A 96 16.67 2.41 7.11
CA PRO A 96 17.92 2.99 6.65
C PRO A 96 17.91 3.26 5.14
N ILE A 97 18.56 4.33 4.68
CA ILE A 97 18.61 4.71 3.25
C ILE A 97 19.25 3.60 2.41
N GLU A 98 20.13 2.80 2.99
CA GLU A 98 20.76 1.65 2.35
C GLU A 98 19.72 0.60 1.90
N GLU A 99 18.72 0.31 2.73
CA GLU A 99 17.62 -0.61 2.37
C GLU A 99 16.76 -0.02 1.24
N ILE A 100 16.54 1.29 1.27
CA ILE A 100 15.74 2.00 0.25
C ILE A 100 16.49 2.03 -1.08
N ARG A 101 17.81 2.20 -1.07
CA ARG A 101 18.66 2.12 -2.26
C ARG A 101 18.65 0.73 -2.88
N ALA A 102 18.64 -0.32 -2.07
CA ALA A 102 18.52 -1.70 -2.56
C ALA A 102 17.18 -1.95 -3.27
N LYS A 103 16.13 -1.19 -2.91
CA LYS A 103 14.81 -1.22 -3.56
C LYS A 103 14.64 -0.11 -4.62
N GLU A 104 15.74 0.30 -5.26
CA GLU A 104 15.77 1.30 -6.33
C GLU A 104 15.19 2.68 -5.94
N GLY A 105 15.15 3.02 -4.65
CA GLY A 105 14.57 4.28 -4.18
C GLY A 105 13.05 4.26 -4.01
N ASN A 106 12.41 3.09 -4.04
CA ASN A 106 10.96 2.99 -3.89
C ASN A 106 10.51 3.41 -2.48
N LEU A 107 9.66 4.44 -2.38
CA LEU A 107 9.16 4.99 -1.11
C LEU A 107 7.75 4.50 -0.75
N SER A 108 7.29 3.39 -1.33
CA SER A 108 5.97 2.84 -1.04
C SER A 108 5.92 2.31 0.39
N ILE A 109 5.06 2.89 1.22
CA ILE A 109 4.88 2.52 2.64
C ILE A 109 4.60 1.01 2.85
N PRO A 110 3.78 0.33 2.02
CA PRO A 110 3.52 -1.11 2.20
C PRO A 110 4.78 -1.98 2.14
N LEU A 111 5.83 -1.55 1.42
CA LEU A 111 7.08 -2.30 1.30
C LEU A 111 7.93 -2.31 2.58
N TYR A 112 7.57 -1.46 3.55
CA TYR A 112 8.34 -1.25 4.76
C TYR A 112 7.49 -1.53 6.01
N VAL A 113 6.26 -1.02 6.05
CA VAL A 113 5.38 -1.09 7.23
C VAL A 113 4.44 -2.31 7.18
N GLY A 114 4.26 -2.92 6.00
CA GLY A 114 3.44 -4.13 5.80
C GLY A 114 4.24 -5.41 5.98
N GLY A 115 4.32 -5.90 7.21
CA GLY A 115 4.76 -7.26 7.51
C GLY A 115 3.62 -8.25 7.40
N GLU A 116 2.87 -8.25 6.30
CA GLU A 116 2.00 -9.33 5.88
C GLU A 116 1.60 -9.06 4.42
N THR A 117 1.88 -10.05 3.59
CA THR A 117 1.47 -10.17 2.19
C THR A 117 0.10 -9.52 1.97
N HIS A 118 0.03 -8.59 1.03
CA HIS A 118 -1.24 -8.05 0.55
C HIS A 118 -2.02 -9.19 -0.11
N VAL A 119 -2.72 -10.00 0.68
CA VAL A 119 -3.90 -10.72 0.22
C VAL A 119 -4.91 -9.62 -0.05
N GLN A 120 -5.03 -9.29 -1.33
CA GLN A 120 -6.16 -8.53 -1.84
C GLN A 120 -7.43 -9.20 -1.31
N THR A 121 -8.06 -8.59 -0.32
CA THR A 121 -9.43 -8.93 0.07
C THR A 121 -10.33 -7.97 -0.70
N ASP A 122 -10.38 -8.17 -2.01
CA ASP A 122 -11.52 -7.72 -2.81
C ASP A 122 -12.62 -8.79 -2.64
N GLY A 123 -13.83 -8.32 -2.36
CA GLY A 123 -14.91 -9.13 -1.83
C GLY A 123 -15.36 -10.30 -2.72
N ALA A 124 -15.92 -11.30 -2.02
CA ALA A 124 -16.83 -12.33 -2.50
C ALA A 124 -16.33 -13.21 -3.68
N GLY A 125 -15.57 -14.24 -3.32
CA GLY A 125 -15.37 -15.42 -4.15
C GLY A 125 -14.22 -16.26 -3.60
N GLU A 126 -14.55 -17.39 -2.96
CA GLU A 126 -13.57 -18.42 -2.61
C GLU A 126 -12.76 -18.81 -3.84
N SER A 127 -11.54 -18.27 -3.97
CA SER A 127 -10.54 -18.78 -4.90
C SER A 127 -9.42 -19.37 -4.07
N ALA A 128 -9.52 -20.69 -3.88
CA ALA A 128 -8.44 -21.52 -3.41
C ALA A 128 -7.15 -21.17 -4.18
N THR A 129 -6.03 -21.08 -3.47
CA THR A 129 -4.68 -21.22 -4.02
C THR A 129 -4.49 -22.63 -4.56
N ALA A 130 -5.25 -23.01 -5.58
CA ALA A 130 -5.05 -24.23 -6.33
C ALA A 130 -3.80 -24.04 -7.19
N ALA A 131 -2.98 -25.09 -7.30
CA ALA A 131 -1.76 -25.01 -8.09
C ALA A 131 -2.11 -24.64 -9.55
N LEU A 132 -1.24 -23.86 -10.21
CA LEU A 132 -1.42 -23.44 -11.61
C LEU A 132 -1.93 -24.55 -12.55
N PRO A 133 -1.49 -25.82 -12.46
CA PRO A 133 -2.02 -26.91 -13.29
C PRO A 133 -3.51 -27.19 -13.04
N ASP A 134 -3.97 -27.09 -11.80
CA ASP A 134 -5.35 -27.42 -11.41
C ASP A 134 -6.32 -26.35 -11.94
N VAL A 135 -5.93 -25.08 -11.88
CA VAL A 135 -6.71 -23.96 -12.41
C VAL A 135 -6.87 -24.07 -13.93
N ILE A 136 -5.78 -24.44 -14.64
CA ILE A 136 -5.82 -24.65 -16.09
C ILE A 136 -6.75 -25.81 -16.44
N SER A 137 -6.68 -26.90 -15.68
CA SER A 137 -7.52 -28.09 -15.88
C SER A 137 -9.01 -27.75 -15.73
N ALA A 138 -9.36 -27.07 -14.63
CA ALA A 138 -10.73 -26.65 -14.35
C ALA A 138 -11.28 -25.67 -15.41
N TRP A 139 -10.43 -24.76 -15.91
CA TRP A 139 -10.81 -23.84 -16.98
C TRP A 139 -11.08 -24.56 -18.30
N ILE A 140 -10.26 -25.54 -18.67
CA ILE A 140 -10.45 -26.34 -19.88
C ILE A 140 -11.76 -27.15 -19.80
N GLU A 141 -12.04 -27.79 -18.67
CA GLU A 141 -13.28 -28.56 -18.46
C GLU A 141 -14.52 -27.67 -18.57
N SER A 142 -14.45 -26.48 -18.00
CA SER A 142 -15.51 -25.47 -18.10
C SER A 142 -15.74 -25.05 -19.55
N ALA A 143 -14.68 -24.81 -20.31
CA ALA A 143 -14.75 -24.43 -21.73
C ALA A 143 -15.35 -25.54 -22.60
N VAL A 144 -14.98 -26.81 -22.35
CA VAL A 144 -15.56 -27.97 -23.06
C VAL A 144 -17.05 -28.10 -22.75
N THR A 145 -17.45 -27.90 -21.49
CA THR A 145 -18.86 -27.98 -21.07
C THR A 145 -19.70 -26.89 -21.72
N ALA A 146 -19.22 -25.64 -21.71
CA ALA A 146 -19.88 -24.52 -22.37
C ALA A 146 -20.02 -24.77 -23.89
N ARG A 147 -18.99 -25.31 -24.53
CA ARG A 147 -19.01 -25.63 -25.97
C ARG A 147 -19.98 -26.76 -26.32
N ARG A 148 -20.11 -27.77 -25.47
CA ARG A 148 -21.13 -28.84 -25.63
C ARG A 148 -22.54 -28.29 -25.49
N ALA A 149 -22.78 -27.43 -24.49
CA ALA A 149 -24.07 -26.78 -24.32
C ALA A 149 -24.43 -25.91 -25.54
N LEU A 150 -23.45 -25.18 -26.09
CA LEU A 150 -23.63 -24.39 -27.31
C LEU A 150 -23.97 -25.26 -28.53
N ASN A 151 -23.29 -26.40 -28.71
CA ASN A 151 -23.56 -27.33 -29.80
C ASN A 151 -24.93 -27.99 -29.67
N ASN A 152 -25.41 -28.23 -28.45
CA ASN A 152 -26.76 -28.75 -28.19
C ASN A 152 -27.87 -27.72 -28.47
N LEU A 153 -27.52 -26.45 -28.66
CA LEU A 153 -28.42 -25.36 -29.06
C LEU A 153 -28.40 -25.09 -30.57
N GLY A 154 -27.74 -25.95 -31.36
CA GLY A 154 -27.80 -25.93 -32.83
C GLY A 154 -29.23 -26.03 -33.37
N PRO A 155 -29.47 -25.51 -34.59
CA PRO A 155 -30.76 -24.93 -34.99
C PRO A 155 -31.88 -25.98 -35.00
N ARG A 156 -32.98 -25.67 -34.30
CA ARG A 156 -34.28 -26.30 -34.55
C ARG A 156 -34.77 -25.86 -35.93
N VAL A 157 -34.48 -26.66 -36.95
CA VAL A 157 -35.26 -26.74 -38.19
C VAL A 157 -35.97 -28.08 -38.19
#